data_AF-A0A7Y5QPM0-F1
#
_entry.id   AF-A0A7Y5QPM0-F1
#
_cell.length_a   1.000
_cell.length_b   1.000
_cell.length_c   1.000
_cell.angle_alpha   90.00
_cell.angle_beta   90.00
_cell.angle_gamma   90.00
#
_symmetry.space_group_name_H-M   'P 1'
#
loop_
_entity.id
_entity.type
_entity.pdbx_description
1 polymer ?
#
loop_
_entity_poly.entity_id
_entity_poly.type
_entity_poly.pdbx_seq_one_letter_code
_entity_poly.pdbx_strand_id
1 'polypeptide(L)'
;MRRLFALRTDFTAGAARTALIERARARPPRQVAGLRRLHDALLFLRAFPDSPAVHRAAGSALEAFHRIARSVPGARRRASESGIVGTVTHFSADFAIADWLNRSFPAEVDIDWPALDDQTMLGALVRPLLQRAEEDAIDSGALSIREWLALRRGTALTDLAVLLE
;
A
#
# COMPACT_ATOMS: atom_id res chain seq x y z
N MET A 1 -9.83 6.40 -23.13
CA MET A 1 -8.99 7.00 -22.07
C MET A 1 -9.46 8.40 -21.69
N ARG A 2 -9.39 9.45 -22.55
CA ARG A 2 -9.94 10.80 -22.21
C ARG A 2 -11.38 10.78 -21.67
N ARG A 3 -12.25 9.91 -22.22
CA ARG A 3 -13.65 9.76 -21.76
C ARG A 3 -13.82 9.14 -20.37
N LEU A 4 -12.88 8.34 -19.88
CA LEU A 4 -12.99 7.72 -18.55
C LEU A 4 -12.67 8.74 -17.43
N PHE A 5 -11.88 9.76 -17.76
CA PHE A 5 -11.58 10.90 -16.87
C PHE A 5 -12.75 11.85 -16.69
N ALA A 6 -13.47 12.12 -17.78
CA ALA A 6 -14.67 12.96 -17.74
C ALA A 6 -15.79 12.37 -16.86
N LEU A 7 -15.72 11.06 -16.55
CA LEU A 7 -16.70 10.40 -15.65
C LEU A 7 -16.62 10.87 -14.19
N ARG A 8 -15.57 11.59 -13.78
CA ARG A 8 -15.53 12.20 -12.44
C ARG A 8 -16.37 13.48 -12.37
N THR A 9 -16.68 14.10 -13.51
CA THR A 9 -17.34 15.41 -13.61
C THR A 9 -18.62 15.41 -14.44
N ASP A 10 -18.88 14.36 -15.23
CA ASP A 10 -20.05 14.29 -16.12
C ASP A 10 -21.08 13.27 -15.61
N PHE A 11 -22.37 13.63 -15.65
CA PHE A 11 -23.52 12.76 -15.32
C PHE A 11 -23.80 11.69 -16.40
N THR A 12 -22.77 10.97 -16.85
CA THR A 12 -22.92 9.91 -17.85
C THR A 12 -23.71 8.74 -17.27
N ALA A 13 -24.75 8.28 -17.98
CA ALA A 13 -25.61 7.19 -17.53
C ALA A 13 -24.82 5.91 -17.19
N GLY A 14 -25.25 5.17 -16.17
CA GLY A 14 -24.54 4.00 -15.63
C GLY A 14 -24.19 2.93 -16.66
N ALA A 15 -25.06 2.65 -17.64
CA ALA A 15 -24.80 1.67 -18.71
C ALA A 15 -23.59 2.06 -19.59
N ALA A 16 -23.43 3.35 -19.90
CA ALA A 16 -22.29 3.84 -20.67
C ALA A 16 -20.98 3.69 -19.88
N ARG A 17 -21.03 3.85 -18.55
CA ARG A 17 -19.86 3.66 -17.66
C ARG A 17 -19.42 2.21 -17.60
N THR A 18 -20.37 1.27 -17.43
CA THR A 18 -20.06 -0.17 -17.47
C THR A 18 -19.41 -0.56 -18.80
N ALA A 19 -19.93 -0.08 -19.94
CA ALA A 19 -19.32 -0.34 -21.25
C ALA A 19 -17.89 0.24 -21.37
N LEU A 20 -17.63 1.41 -20.79
CA LEU A 20 -16.28 1.99 -20.76
C LEU A 20 -15.31 1.18 -19.90
N ILE A 21 -15.76 0.66 -18.75
CA ILE A 21 -14.95 -0.23 -17.89
C ILE A 21 -14.58 -1.49 -18.67
N GLU A 22 -15.55 -2.19 -19.27
CA GLU A 22 -15.28 -3.42 -20.02
C GLU A 22 -14.36 -3.18 -21.22
N ARG A 23 -14.54 -2.06 -21.93
CA ARG A 23 -13.61 -1.68 -23.00
C ARG A 23 -12.20 -1.42 -22.50
N ALA A 24 -12.04 -0.80 -21.33
CA ALA A 24 -10.74 -0.57 -20.73
C ALA A 24 -10.07 -1.88 -20.26
N ARG A 25 -10.86 -2.85 -19.79
CA ARG A 25 -10.38 -4.21 -19.46
C ARG A 25 -9.91 -4.96 -20.71
N ALA A 26 -10.68 -4.90 -21.79
CA ALA A 26 -10.35 -5.56 -23.05
C ALA A 26 -9.14 -4.93 -23.76
N ARG A 27 -8.92 -3.63 -23.56
CA ARG A 27 -7.80 -2.88 -24.16
C ARG A 27 -7.10 -2.04 -23.10
N PRO A 28 -6.31 -2.67 -22.23
CA PRO A 28 -5.70 -1.97 -21.12
C PRO A 28 -4.64 -0.95 -21.57
N PRO A 29 -4.39 0.09 -20.77
CA PRO A 29 -3.30 1.03 -21.01
C PRO A 29 -1.95 0.31 -21.02
N ARG A 30 -1.09 0.65 -22.00
CA ARG A 30 0.27 0.08 -22.12
C ARG A 30 1.35 0.91 -21.44
N GLN A 31 0.97 2.02 -20.82
CA GLN A 31 1.89 2.94 -20.14
C GLN A 31 1.47 3.10 -18.69
N VAL A 32 2.45 3.27 -17.79
CA VAL A 32 2.22 3.37 -16.34
C VAL A 32 1.31 4.54 -15.98
N ALA A 33 1.52 5.71 -16.61
CA ALA A 33 0.64 6.86 -16.43
C ALA A 33 -0.81 6.55 -16.83
N GLY A 34 -1.02 5.70 -17.85
CA GLY A 34 -2.35 5.22 -18.23
C GLY A 34 -2.94 4.22 -17.23
N LEU A 35 -2.11 3.36 -16.63
CA LEU A 35 -2.53 2.42 -15.59
C LEU A 35 -2.99 3.13 -14.33
N ARG A 36 -2.16 4.02 -13.76
CA ARG A 36 -2.51 4.81 -12.55
C ARG A 36 -3.85 5.52 -12.75
N ARG A 37 -3.96 6.20 -13.89
CA ARG A 37 -5.18 6.84 -14.36
C ARG A 37 -6.41 5.92 -14.39
N LEU A 38 -6.28 4.71 -14.93
CA LEU A 38 -7.38 3.75 -14.93
C LEU A 38 -7.72 3.28 -13.52
N HIS A 39 -6.70 2.98 -12.70
CA HIS A 39 -6.85 2.55 -11.31
C HIS A 39 -7.63 3.58 -10.49
N ASP A 40 -7.22 4.84 -10.54
CA ASP A 40 -7.87 5.94 -9.81
C ASP A 40 -9.33 6.13 -10.24
N ALA A 41 -9.61 6.01 -11.54
CA ALA A 41 -10.97 6.09 -12.06
C ALA A 41 -11.84 4.92 -11.57
N LEU A 42 -11.30 3.70 -11.51
CA LEU A 42 -12.01 2.53 -10.99
C LEU A 42 -12.26 2.65 -9.49
N LEU A 43 -11.29 3.13 -8.70
CA LEU A 43 -11.47 3.41 -7.27
C LEU A 43 -12.58 4.45 -7.05
N PHE A 44 -12.59 5.53 -7.83
CA PHE A 44 -13.63 6.54 -7.77
C PHE A 44 -15.02 5.94 -8.06
N LEU A 45 -15.16 5.15 -9.12
CA LEU A 45 -16.42 4.49 -9.47
C LEU A 45 -16.85 3.42 -8.44
N ARG A 46 -15.90 2.85 -7.71
CA ARG A 46 -16.16 1.89 -6.63
C ARG A 46 -16.66 2.56 -5.35
N ALA A 47 -16.18 3.76 -5.07
CA ALA A 47 -16.59 4.58 -3.92
C ALA A 47 -17.89 5.36 -4.19
N PHE A 48 -18.06 5.87 -5.42
CA PHE A 48 -19.19 6.70 -5.84
C PHE A 48 -19.87 6.11 -7.10
N PRO A 49 -20.50 4.93 -6.98
CA PRO A 49 -21.15 4.31 -8.11
C PRO A 49 -22.49 4.99 -8.45
N ASP A 50 -22.72 5.22 -9.75
CA ASP A 50 -24.03 5.70 -10.22
C ASP A 50 -25.12 4.62 -10.19
N SER A 51 -24.71 3.34 -10.10
CA SER A 51 -25.61 2.20 -10.00
C SER A 51 -24.90 0.96 -9.43
N PRO A 52 -25.64 -0.04 -8.92
CA PRO A 52 -25.05 -1.31 -8.48
C PRO A 52 -24.26 -2.03 -9.58
N ALA A 53 -24.63 -1.86 -10.85
CA ALA A 53 -23.92 -2.45 -11.98
C ALA A 53 -22.53 -1.82 -12.17
N VAL A 54 -22.42 -0.49 -12.03
CA VAL A 54 -21.14 0.23 -12.08
C VAL A 54 -20.25 -0.19 -10.92
N HIS A 55 -20.80 -0.28 -9.71
CA HIS A 55 -20.08 -0.73 -8.52
C HIS A 55 -19.46 -2.12 -8.71
N ARG A 56 -20.26 -3.09 -9.20
CA ARG A 56 -19.78 -4.46 -9.48
C ARG A 56 -18.72 -4.50 -10.58
N ALA A 57 -18.94 -3.77 -11.67
CA ALA A 57 -17.97 -3.71 -12.78
C ALA A 57 -16.64 -3.10 -12.34
N ALA A 58 -16.68 -2.01 -11.55
CA ALA A 58 -15.49 -1.38 -11.00
C ALA A 58 -14.74 -2.32 -10.04
N GLY A 59 -15.46 -3.00 -9.14
CA GLY A 59 -14.89 -4.00 -8.22
C GLY A 59 -14.19 -5.15 -8.97
N SER A 60 -14.87 -5.78 -9.93
CA SER A 60 -14.29 -6.86 -10.72
C SER A 60 -13.07 -6.41 -11.55
N ALA A 61 -13.09 -5.17 -12.04
CA ALA A 61 -11.94 -4.59 -12.73
C ALA A 61 -10.75 -4.35 -11.79
N LEU A 62 -10.99 -3.90 -10.55
CA LEU A 62 -9.97 -3.71 -9.50
C LEU A 62 -9.35 -5.03 -9.06
N GLU A 63 -10.16 -6.06 -8.81
CA GLU A 63 -9.67 -7.42 -8.47
C GLU A 63 -8.75 -7.99 -9.56
N ALA A 64 -9.11 -7.76 -10.82
CA ALA A 64 -8.32 -8.18 -11.99
C ALA A 64 -7.12 -7.26 -12.28
N PHE A 65 -7.01 -6.11 -11.63
CA PHE A 65 -6.12 -5.03 -12.02
C PHE A 65 -4.64 -5.43 -11.94
N HIS A 66 -4.28 -6.28 -10.98
CA HIS A 66 -2.92 -6.79 -10.84
C HIS A 66 -2.42 -7.52 -12.11
N ARG A 67 -3.31 -8.19 -12.86
CA ARG A 67 -2.96 -8.84 -14.14
C ARG A 67 -2.64 -7.80 -15.21
N ILE A 68 -3.43 -6.73 -15.24
CA ILE A 68 -3.25 -5.60 -16.16
C ILE A 68 -1.94 -4.86 -15.84
N ALA A 69 -1.66 -4.60 -14.57
CA ALA A 69 -0.42 -3.92 -14.17
C ALA A 69 0.83 -4.73 -14.54
N ARG A 70 0.78 -6.07 -14.40
CA ARG A 70 1.89 -6.97 -14.77
C ARG A 70 2.22 -6.96 -16.27
N SER A 71 1.28 -6.61 -17.15
CA SER A 71 1.55 -6.57 -18.59
C SER A 71 2.35 -5.33 -19.04
N VAL A 72 2.63 -4.38 -18.13
CA VAL A 72 3.40 -3.17 -18.43
C VAL A 72 4.78 -3.26 -17.77
N PRO A 73 5.87 -3.43 -18.55
CA PRO A 73 7.22 -3.55 -18.00
C PRO A 73 7.61 -2.36 -17.13
N GLY A 74 8.11 -2.64 -15.92
CA GLY A 74 8.51 -1.61 -14.95
C GLY A 74 7.35 -0.88 -14.26
N ALA A 75 6.10 -1.33 -14.43
CA ALA A 75 4.95 -0.72 -13.75
C ALA A 75 5.06 -0.78 -12.23
N ARG A 76 5.51 -1.89 -11.65
CA ARG A 76 5.65 -2.04 -10.19
C ARG A 76 6.45 -0.90 -9.56
N ARG A 77 7.66 -0.65 -10.08
CA ARG A 77 8.53 0.42 -9.57
C ARG A 77 7.99 1.82 -9.86
N ARG A 78 7.48 2.06 -11.08
CA ARG A 78 7.03 3.40 -11.49
C ARG A 78 5.64 3.77 -10.97
N ALA A 79 4.97 2.83 -10.31
CA ALA A 79 3.66 3.02 -9.68
C ALA A 79 3.73 2.84 -8.15
N SER A 80 4.91 2.90 -7.53
CA SER A 80 4.98 3.13 -6.07
C SER A 80 4.16 4.37 -5.69
N GLU A 81 3.61 4.37 -4.48
CA GLU A 81 2.66 5.39 -3.98
C GLU A 81 1.35 5.50 -4.76
N SER A 82 0.90 4.42 -5.42
CA SER A 82 -0.38 4.41 -6.14
C SER A 82 -1.45 3.52 -5.52
N GLY A 83 -1.11 2.70 -4.53
CA GLY A 83 -2.00 1.68 -4.00
C GLY A 83 -2.34 0.54 -4.99
N ILE A 84 -1.66 0.46 -6.14
CA ILE A 84 -1.83 -0.66 -7.07
C ILE A 84 -1.20 -1.92 -6.47
N VAL A 85 -1.89 -3.05 -6.53
CA VAL A 85 -1.37 -4.34 -6.05
C VAL A 85 0.04 -4.63 -6.57
N GLY A 86 0.94 -5.00 -5.65
CA GLY A 86 2.36 -5.27 -5.95
C GLY A 86 3.22 -4.01 -6.12
N THR A 87 2.74 -2.86 -5.64
CA THR A 87 3.51 -1.62 -5.45
C THR A 87 3.64 -1.35 -3.96
N VAL A 88 4.66 -0.58 -3.57
CA VAL A 88 4.85 -0.14 -2.18
C VAL A 88 4.17 1.22 -2.00
N THR A 89 3.55 1.42 -0.85
CA THR A 89 3.00 2.71 -0.40
C THR A 89 3.53 2.98 0.98
N HIS A 90 4.08 4.16 1.20
CA HIS A 90 4.59 4.58 2.50
C HIS A 90 3.60 5.58 3.11
N PHE A 91 3.27 5.41 4.38
CA PHE A 91 2.38 6.33 5.08
C PHE A 91 2.69 6.28 6.58
N SER A 92 2.42 7.39 7.27
CA SER A 92 2.51 7.45 8.72
C SER A 92 1.24 6.85 9.31
N ALA A 93 1.39 5.82 10.11
CA ALA A 93 0.29 5.18 10.86
C ALA A 93 0.33 5.62 12.32
N ASP A 94 -0.83 5.78 12.94
CA ASP A 94 -0.91 5.69 14.40
C ASP A 94 -0.83 4.22 14.85
N PHE A 95 -0.72 4.01 16.16
CA PHE A 95 -0.62 2.66 16.74
C PHE A 95 -1.80 1.75 16.34
N ALA A 96 -3.03 2.27 16.34
CA ALA A 96 -4.21 1.46 16.05
C ALA A 96 -4.24 0.99 14.59
N ILE A 97 -3.85 1.87 13.66
CA ILE A 97 -3.73 1.53 12.25
C ILE A 97 -2.56 0.56 12.02
N ALA A 98 -1.42 0.77 12.67
CA ALA A 98 -0.26 -0.12 12.56
C ALA A 98 -0.58 -1.53 13.08
N ASP A 99 -1.22 -1.65 14.24
CA ASP A 99 -1.66 -2.93 14.80
C ASP A 99 -2.70 -3.64 13.91
N TRP A 100 -3.70 -2.91 13.43
CA TRP A 100 -4.70 -3.47 12.50
C TRP A 100 -4.05 -4.00 11.21
N LEU A 101 -3.10 -3.26 10.65
CA LEU A 101 -2.37 -3.64 9.45
C LEU A 101 -1.47 -4.84 9.68
N ASN A 102 -0.71 -4.87 10.77
CA ASN A 102 0.13 -6.00 11.11
C ASN A 102 -0.71 -7.28 11.30
N ARG A 103 -1.86 -7.20 11.98
CA ARG A 103 -2.75 -8.37 12.14
C ARG A 103 -3.39 -8.83 10.84
N SER A 104 -3.77 -7.89 9.97
CA SER A 104 -4.50 -8.20 8.73
C SER A 104 -3.57 -8.62 7.59
N PHE A 105 -2.36 -8.07 7.56
CA PHE A 105 -1.39 -8.22 6.47
C PHE A 105 0.05 -8.37 7.01
N PRO A 106 0.33 -9.37 7.87
CA PRO A 106 1.58 -9.46 8.63
C PRO A 106 2.84 -9.64 7.77
N ALA A 107 2.69 -10.08 6.52
CA ALA A 107 3.80 -10.24 5.57
C ALA A 107 3.95 -9.07 4.59
N GLU A 108 3.04 -8.09 4.60
CA GLU A 108 2.98 -7.01 3.61
C GLU A 108 3.20 -5.61 4.22
N VAL A 109 3.43 -5.53 5.55
CA VAL A 109 3.57 -4.28 6.29
C VAL A 109 4.78 -4.37 7.22
N ASP A 110 5.69 -3.40 7.09
CA ASP A 110 6.88 -3.29 7.93
C ASP A 110 7.30 -1.82 8.08
N ILE A 111 8.30 -1.57 8.91
CA ILE A 111 8.89 -0.26 9.14
C ILE A 111 9.66 0.19 7.90
N ASP A 112 9.39 1.41 7.43
CA ASP A 112 10.21 2.09 6.43
C ASP A 112 11.47 2.67 7.08
N TRP A 113 12.44 1.79 7.35
CA TRP A 113 13.72 2.17 7.95
C TRP A 113 14.45 3.30 7.21
N PRO A 114 14.53 3.30 5.85
CA PRO A 114 15.10 4.43 5.10
C PRO A 114 14.42 5.78 5.33
N ALA A 115 13.13 5.81 5.63
CA ALA A 115 12.41 7.07 5.91
C ALA A 115 12.48 7.49 7.39
N LEU A 116 13.01 6.64 8.27
CA LEU A 116 13.17 6.93 9.69
C LEU A 116 14.51 7.63 9.95
N ASP A 117 14.60 8.90 9.54
CA ASP A 117 15.79 9.72 9.67
C ASP A 117 16.16 10.01 11.14
N ASP A 118 15.14 10.17 12.01
CA ASP A 118 15.30 10.34 13.45
C ASP A 118 14.72 9.14 14.20
N GLN A 119 15.61 8.35 14.82
CA GLN A 119 15.24 7.17 15.60
C GLN A 119 15.01 7.49 17.08
N THR A 120 15.07 8.75 17.52
CA THR A 120 14.91 9.13 18.94
C THR A 120 13.58 8.67 19.51
N MET A 121 12.49 8.85 18.77
CA MET A 121 11.16 8.38 19.19
C MET A 121 11.08 6.87 19.26
N LEU A 122 11.67 6.17 18.29
CA LEU A 122 11.74 4.72 18.33
C LEU A 122 12.58 4.23 19.52
N GLY A 123 13.70 4.90 19.80
CA GLY A 123 14.54 4.67 20.97
C GLY A 123 13.77 4.79 22.29
N ALA A 124 12.98 5.85 22.43
CA ALA A 124 12.12 6.05 23.60
C ALA A 124 11.07 4.94 23.77
N LEU A 125 10.54 4.42 22.65
CA LEU A 125 9.57 3.32 22.65
C LEU A 125 10.20 1.97 23.03
N VAL A 126 11.42 1.68 22.55
CA VAL A 126 12.07 0.39 22.82
C VAL A 126 12.80 0.34 24.15
N ARG A 127 13.25 1.48 24.71
CA ARG A 127 14.00 1.54 25.97
C ARG A 127 13.37 0.74 27.12
N PRO A 128 12.05 0.84 27.38
CA PRO A 128 11.40 0.03 28.42
C PRO A 128 11.48 -1.48 28.21
N LEU A 129 11.78 -1.94 27.00
CA LEU A 129 11.87 -3.35 26.60
C LEU A 129 13.30 -3.91 26.65
N LEU A 130 14.30 -3.06 26.88
CA LEU A 130 15.71 -3.42 26.88
C LEU A 130 16.15 -3.98 28.24
N GLN A 131 16.99 -5.01 28.20
CA GLN A 131 17.83 -5.38 29.34
C GLN A 131 18.99 -4.40 29.47
N ARG A 132 19.57 -4.28 30.68
CA ARG A 132 20.66 -3.33 30.93
C ARG A 132 21.84 -3.49 29.97
N ALA A 133 22.24 -4.72 29.66
CA ALA A 133 23.34 -4.97 28.72
C ALA A 133 23.00 -4.57 27.28
N GLU A 134 21.73 -4.66 26.89
CA GLU A 134 21.26 -4.23 25.56
C GLU A 134 21.20 -2.71 25.47
N GLU A 135 20.75 -2.04 26.55
CA GLU A 135 20.78 -0.58 26.66
C GLU A 135 22.22 -0.06 26.55
N ASP A 136 23.18 -0.64 27.26
CA ASP A 136 24.60 -0.27 27.17
C ASP A 136 25.15 -0.47 25.74
N ALA A 137 24.76 -1.54 25.06
CA ALA A 137 25.17 -1.82 23.69
C ALA A 137 24.58 -0.82 22.68
N ILE A 138 23.34 -0.37 22.88
CA ILE A 138 22.69 0.64 22.05
C ILE A 138 23.29 2.02 22.30
N ASP A 139 23.45 2.42 23.56
CA ASP A 139 23.97 3.74 23.94
C ASP A 139 25.44 3.91 23.54
N SER A 140 26.22 2.82 23.53
CA SER A 140 27.60 2.81 23.00
C SER A 140 27.69 2.76 21.48
N GLY A 141 26.57 2.55 20.77
CA GLY A 141 26.52 2.39 19.32
C GLY A 141 27.05 1.04 18.82
N ALA A 142 27.31 0.08 19.72
CA ALA A 142 27.71 -1.28 19.37
C ALA A 142 26.57 -2.09 18.74
N LEU A 143 25.32 -1.69 18.96
CA LEU A 143 24.12 -2.30 18.41
C LEU A 143 23.12 -1.21 18.02
N SER A 144 22.61 -1.22 16.78
CA SER A 144 21.48 -0.36 16.40
C SER A 144 20.14 -0.94 16.85
N ILE A 145 19.10 -0.10 16.99
CA ILE A 145 17.74 -0.56 17.32
C ILE A 145 17.23 -1.57 16.27
N ARG A 146 17.54 -1.35 14.99
CA ARG A 146 17.16 -2.26 13.92
C ARG A 146 17.82 -3.63 14.06
N GLU A 147 19.12 -3.66 14.38
CA GLU A 147 19.82 -4.92 14.63
C GLU A 147 19.28 -5.63 15.87
N TRP A 148 18.96 -4.88 16.93
CA TRP A 148 18.31 -5.42 18.12
C TRP A 148 16.94 -6.05 17.81
N LEU A 149 16.09 -5.39 17.03
CA LEU A 149 14.80 -5.96 16.58
C LEU A 149 15.01 -7.22 15.74
N ALA A 150 15.99 -7.22 14.84
CA ALA A 150 16.33 -8.39 14.03
C ALA A 150 16.77 -9.59 14.88
N LEU A 151 17.52 -9.35 15.96
CA LEU A 151 17.92 -10.40 16.92
C LEU A 151 16.74 -10.94 17.73
N ARG A 152 15.79 -10.08 18.11
CA ARG A 152 14.57 -10.48 18.84
C ARG A 152 13.49 -11.10 17.97
N ARG A 153 13.60 -10.99 16.65
CA ARG A 153 12.55 -11.36 15.68
C ARG A 153 12.00 -12.76 15.88
N GLY A 154 12.83 -13.74 16.26
CA GLY A 154 12.35 -15.11 16.51
C GLY A 154 11.53 -15.66 15.34
N THR A 155 10.24 -15.90 15.56
CA THR A 155 9.28 -16.35 14.53
C THR A 155 8.46 -15.24 13.88
N ALA A 156 8.61 -13.99 14.32
CA ALA A 156 7.92 -12.83 13.75
C ALA A 156 8.35 -12.59 12.29
N LEU A 157 7.41 -12.13 11.46
CA LEU A 157 7.67 -11.93 10.03
C LEU A 157 8.41 -10.62 9.74
N THR A 158 8.20 -9.59 10.55
CA THR A 158 8.65 -8.21 10.30
C THR A 158 9.17 -7.55 11.58
N ASP A 159 9.94 -6.47 11.45
CA ASP A 159 10.40 -5.70 12.62
C ASP A 159 9.23 -4.99 13.29
N LEU A 160 8.23 -4.55 12.50
CA LEU A 160 6.99 -3.98 13.04
C LEU A 160 6.27 -4.96 13.98
N ALA A 161 6.21 -6.25 13.63
CA ALA A 161 5.53 -7.25 14.46
C ALA A 161 6.18 -7.35 15.86
N VAL A 162 7.50 -7.32 15.94
CA VAL A 162 8.25 -7.36 17.21
C VAL A 162 7.96 -6.14 18.09
N LEU A 163 7.75 -4.97 17.50
CA LEU A 163 7.43 -3.74 18.24
C LEU A 163 6.00 -3.70 18.80
N LEU A 164 5.08 -4.49 18.22
CA LEU A 164 3.66 -4.49 18.58
C LEU A 164 3.27 -5.60 19.56
N GLU A 165 4.19 -6.53 19.84
CA GLU A 165 4.05 -7.59 20.86
C GLU A 165 4.25 -7.08 22.29
#